data_AF-A0A9E4D122-F1
#
_entry.id   AF-A0A9E4D122-F1
#
_cell.length_a   1.000
_cell.length_b   1.000
_cell.length_c   1.000
_cell.angle_alpha   90.00
_cell.angle_beta   90.00
_cell.angle_gamma   90.00
#
_symmetry.space_group_name_H-M   'P 1'
#
loop_
_entity.id
_entity.type
_entity.pdbx_description
1 polymer ?
#
loop_
_entity_poly.entity_id
_entity_poly.type
_entity_poly.pdbx_seq_one_letter_code
_entity_poly.pdbx_strand_id
1 'polypeptide(L)'
;PDSTLEDRVGALARARTNEGYMAEVVAGTPGTVTLVEHHCPISGAAEACGGLCTEELQVFRSVLGPDVSVERTSHLLAGDRRCAYRISLTRQDDAP
;
A
#
# COMPACT_ATOMS: atom_id res chain seq x y z
N PRO A 1 -12.12 18.89 -6.23
CA PRO A 1 -11.04 19.23 -5.26
C PRO A 1 -9.89 18.28 -5.53
N ASP A 2 -8.72 18.81 -5.87
CA ASP A 2 -7.51 18.02 -6.08
C ASP A 2 -7.07 17.43 -4.73
N SER A 3 -7.53 16.21 -4.44
CA SER A 3 -7.14 15.43 -3.28
C SER A 3 -5.62 15.20 -3.33
N THR A 4 -4.90 15.64 -2.30
CA THR A 4 -3.46 15.43 -2.18
C THR A 4 -3.14 13.94 -2.09
N LEU A 5 -1.88 13.55 -2.32
CA LEU A 5 -1.45 12.15 -2.18
C LEU A 5 -1.83 11.59 -0.80
N GLU A 6 -1.64 12.37 0.26
CA GLU A 6 -2.02 12.01 1.64
C GLU A 6 -3.52 11.77 1.80
N ASP A 7 -4.37 12.58 1.17
CA ASP A 7 -5.82 12.42 1.23
C ASP A 7 -6.27 11.12 0.54
N ARG A 8 -5.69 10.82 -0.62
CA ARG A 8 -5.96 9.60 -1.40
C ARG A 8 -5.50 8.35 -0.66
N VAL A 9 -4.29 8.36 -0.11
CA VAL A 9 -3.77 7.24 0.68
C VAL A 9 -4.49 7.12 2.03
N GLY A 10 -4.92 8.24 2.62
CA GLY A 10 -5.77 8.26 3.80
C GLY A 10 -7.12 7.59 3.58
N ALA A 11 -7.77 7.86 2.43
CA ALA A 11 -8.99 7.18 2.03
C ALA A 11 -8.77 5.67 1.84
N LEU A 12 -7.66 5.27 1.20
CA LEU A 12 -7.28 3.88 1.03
C LEU A 12 -7.07 3.17 2.39
N ALA A 13 -6.33 3.79 3.32
CA ALA A 13 -6.09 3.21 4.65
C ALA A 13 -7.38 3.02 5.45
N ARG A 14 -8.34 3.95 5.33
CA ARG A 14 -9.66 3.81 5.97
C ARG A 14 -10.44 2.62 5.39
N ALA A 15 -10.45 2.46 4.07
CA ALA A 15 -11.09 1.31 3.42
C ALA A 15 -10.48 0.00 3.92
N ARG A 16 -9.14 -0.10 3.89
CA ARG A 16 -8.39 -1.29 4.35
C ARG A 16 -8.60 -1.60 5.82
N THR A 17 -8.68 -0.57 6.66
CA THR A 17 -9.02 -0.75 8.08
C THR A 17 -10.42 -1.33 8.26
N ASN A 18 -11.40 -0.85 7.48
CA ASN A 18 -12.76 -1.38 7.51
C ASN A 18 -12.84 -2.84 7.01
N GLU A 19 -11.92 -3.25 6.12
CA GLU A 19 -11.76 -4.63 5.65
C GLU A 19 -10.99 -5.54 6.65
N GLY A 20 -10.46 -4.98 7.75
CA GLY A 20 -9.78 -5.74 8.80
C GLY A 20 -8.25 -5.80 8.70
N TYR A 21 -7.65 -5.02 7.80
CA TYR A 21 -6.18 -4.94 7.64
C TYR A 21 -5.50 -4.01 8.65
N MET A 22 -6.28 -3.21 9.40
CA MET A 22 -5.77 -2.21 10.36
C MET A 22 -4.64 -1.38 9.75
N ALA A 23 -5.00 -0.60 8.74
CA ALA A 23 -4.04 0.15 7.94
C ALA A 23 -3.84 1.56 8.49
N GLU A 24 -2.59 1.99 8.57
CA GLU A 24 -2.17 3.31 9.04
C GLU A 24 -1.41 4.05 7.93
N VAL A 25 -1.58 5.36 7.84
CA VAL A 25 -0.77 6.22 6.96
C VAL A 25 0.27 6.94 7.79
N VAL A 26 1.53 6.70 7.48
CA VAL A 26 2.68 7.36 8.07
C VAL A 26 3.21 8.38 7.06
N ALA A 27 3.21 9.66 7.43
CA ALA A 27 3.80 10.70 6.61
C ALA A 27 5.31 10.47 6.47
N GLY A 28 5.82 10.52 5.24
CA GLY A 28 7.23 10.36 4.92
C GLY A 28 7.91 11.70 4.65
N THR A 29 8.92 11.68 3.77
CA THR A 29 9.49 12.89 3.20
C THR A 29 8.45 13.63 2.33
N PRO A 30 8.63 14.93 2.04
CA PRO A 30 7.69 15.68 1.21
C PRO A 30 7.42 14.97 -0.13
N GLY A 31 6.13 14.68 -0.41
CA GLY A 31 5.71 13.95 -1.61
C GLY A 31 5.74 12.42 -1.51
N THR A 32 6.03 11.88 -0.32
CA THR A 32 6.01 10.44 -0.03
C THR A 32 5.22 10.15 1.24
N VAL A 33 4.43 9.09 1.20
CA VAL A 33 3.68 8.55 2.33
C VAL A 33 3.91 7.05 2.43
N THR A 34 3.76 6.48 3.62
CA THR A 34 3.89 5.04 3.84
C THR A 34 2.57 4.49 4.36
N LEU A 35 2.01 3.51 3.68
CA LEU A 35 0.88 2.73 4.16
C LEU A 35 1.41 1.51 4.93
N VAL A 36 1.01 1.36 6.19
CA VAL A 36 1.41 0.23 7.03
C VAL A 36 0.16 -0.58 7.37
N GLU A 37 0.16 -1.87 7.06
CA GLU A 37 -0.92 -2.79 7.41
C GLU A 37 -0.47 -3.66 8.58
N HIS A 38 -1.13 -3.49 9.72
CA HIS A 38 -0.76 -4.14 10.98
C HIS A 38 -1.33 -5.54 11.11
N HIS A 39 -2.40 -5.82 10.38
CA HIS A 39 -3.07 -7.11 10.37
C HIS A 39 -3.34 -7.49 8.93
N CYS A 40 -3.23 -8.77 8.61
CA CYS A 40 -3.61 -9.26 7.29
C CYS A 40 -4.60 -10.41 7.54
N PRO A 41 -5.92 -10.16 7.46
CA PRO A 41 -6.93 -11.18 7.73
C PRO A 41 -6.86 -12.34 6.72
N ILE A 42 -6.26 -12.10 5.54
CA ILE A 42 -5.97 -13.12 4.55
C ILE A 42 -4.62 -13.83 4.74
N SER A 43 -3.85 -13.58 5.82
CA SER A 43 -2.50 -14.17 6.00
C SER A 43 -2.49 -15.68 5.81
N GLY A 44 -3.47 -16.40 6.39
CA GLY A 44 -3.58 -17.86 6.22
C GLY A 44 -3.93 -18.31 4.80
N ALA A 45 -4.61 -17.47 4.01
CA ALA A 45 -4.89 -17.74 2.59
C ALA A 45 -3.75 -17.28 1.68
N ALA A 46 -3.03 -16.22 2.04
CA ALA A 46 -1.87 -15.70 1.32
C ALA A 46 -0.61 -16.58 1.50
N GLU A 47 -0.46 -17.26 2.64
CA GLU A 47 0.54 -18.33 2.82
C GLU A 47 0.26 -19.53 1.90
N ALA A 48 -1.02 -19.85 1.67
CA ALA A 48 -1.44 -20.93 0.76
C ALA A 48 -1.42 -20.50 -0.73
N CYS A 49 -1.61 -19.21 -1.01
CA CYS A 49 -1.59 -18.61 -2.34
C CYS A 49 -0.87 -17.25 -2.31
N GLY A 50 0.45 -17.26 -2.51
CA GLY A 50 1.28 -16.02 -2.53
C GLY A 50 0.90 -14.99 -3.60
N GLY A 51 -0.01 -15.32 -4.53
CA GLY A 51 -0.57 -14.42 -5.54
C GLY A 51 -1.49 -13.33 -4.98
N LEU A 52 -2.27 -13.64 -3.92
CA LEU A 52 -3.24 -12.71 -3.32
C LEU A 52 -2.58 -11.43 -2.78
N CYS A 53 -1.39 -11.57 -2.18
CA CYS A 53 -0.60 -10.44 -1.70
C CYS A 53 0.01 -9.58 -2.82
N THR A 54 0.08 -10.10 -4.06
CA THR A 54 0.64 -9.39 -5.22
C THR A 54 -0.48 -8.70 -6.01
N GLU A 55 -1.65 -9.34 -6.12
CA GLU A 55 -2.84 -8.79 -6.77
C GLU A 55 -3.35 -7.53 -6.06
N GLU A 56 -3.28 -7.48 -4.73
CA GLU A 56 -3.63 -6.27 -3.94
C GLU A 56 -2.79 -5.04 -4.30
N LEU A 57 -1.51 -5.24 -4.64
CA LEU A 57 -0.61 -4.14 -4.95
C LEU A 57 -0.96 -3.48 -6.29
N GLN A 58 -1.48 -4.26 -7.24
CA GLN A 58 -2.01 -3.75 -8.51
C GLN A 58 -3.31 -2.97 -8.29
N VAL A 59 -4.16 -3.41 -7.37
CA VAL A 59 -5.37 -2.67 -6.99
C VAL A 59 -5.02 -1.31 -6.41
N PHE A 60 -3.99 -1.20 -5.56
CA PHE A 60 -3.54 0.09 -5.04
C PHE A 60 -3.09 1.05 -6.14
N ARG A 61 -2.34 0.57 -7.13
CA ARG A 61 -1.93 1.37 -8.29
C ARG A 61 -3.13 1.82 -9.14
N SER A 62 -4.13 0.97 -9.30
CA SER A 62 -5.35 1.32 -10.03
C SER A 62 -6.19 2.37 -9.31
N VAL A 63 -6.34 2.27 -7.98
CA VAL A 63 -7.12 3.21 -7.15
C VAL A 63 -6.39 4.55 -6.96
N LEU A 64 -5.06 4.50 -6.77
CA LEU A 64 -4.21 5.68 -6.60
C LEU A 64 -3.78 6.30 -7.94
N GLY A 65 -4.20 5.73 -9.07
CA GLY A 65 -4.00 6.31 -10.40
C GLY A 65 -2.55 6.21 -10.93
N PRO A 66 -2.35 6.58 -12.20
CA PRO A 66 -1.09 6.35 -12.92
C PRO A 66 0.07 7.24 -12.43
N ASP A 67 -0.24 8.38 -11.83
CA ASP A 67 0.74 9.35 -11.32
C ASP A 67 1.29 8.98 -9.92
N VAL A 68 0.97 7.77 -9.42
CA VAL A 68 1.41 7.27 -8.12
C VAL A 68 2.21 5.98 -8.24
N SER A 69 3.40 5.97 -7.64
CA SER A 69 4.24 4.81 -7.46
C SER A 69 3.97 4.17 -6.11
N VAL A 70 3.83 2.83 -6.10
CA VAL A 70 3.63 2.03 -4.88
C VAL A 70 4.71 0.97 -4.80
N GLU A 71 5.61 1.10 -3.83
CA GLU A 71 6.73 0.19 -3.60
C GLU A 71 6.53 -0.54 -2.28
N ARG A 72 6.64 -1.86 -2.26
CA ARG A 72 6.59 -2.64 -1.01
C ARG A 72 7.94 -2.58 -0.32
N THR A 73 7.97 -2.04 0.89
CA THR A 73 9.21 -1.89 1.68
C THR A 73 9.36 -2.96 2.75
N SER A 74 8.25 -3.52 3.24
CA SER A 74 8.25 -4.63 4.20
C SER A 74 7.13 -5.61 3.89
N HIS A 75 7.38 -6.90 4.12
CA HIS A 75 6.42 -7.95 3.79
C HIS A 75 6.39 -9.05 4.84
N LEU A 76 5.20 -9.33 5.37
CA LEU A 76 5.00 -10.35 6.40
C LEU A 76 5.56 -11.73 5.97
N LEU A 77 5.34 -12.11 4.70
CA LEU A 77 5.84 -13.38 4.15
C LEU A 77 7.37 -13.42 3.95
N ALA A 78 8.06 -12.28 3.99
CA ALA A 78 9.53 -12.20 3.96
C ALA A 78 10.16 -12.29 5.37
N GLY A 79 9.34 -12.46 6.41
CA GLY A 79 9.77 -12.52 7.81
C GLY A 79 9.63 -11.21 8.58
N ASP A 80 9.05 -10.17 7.97
CA ASP A 80 8.77 -8.91 8.66
C ASP A 80 7.54 -9.03 9.58
N ARG A 81 7.47 -8.15 10.58
CA ARG A 81 6.35 -8.14 11.53
C ARG A 81 5.05 -7.55 10.95
N ARG A 82 5.11 -6.84 9.81
CA ARG A 82 4.01 -6.08 9.19
C ARG A 82 4.25 -5.90 7.69
N CYS A 83 3.19 -5.68 6.93
CA CYS A 83 3.29 -5.24 5.54
C CYS A 83 3.38 -3.71 5.48
N ALA A 84 4.33 -3.17 4.71
CA ALA A 84 4.48 -1.73 4.51
C ALA A 84 4.70 -1.40 3.03
N TYR A 85 4.10 -0.31 2.59
CA TYR A 85 4.15 0.17 1.21
C TYR A 85 4.50 1.65 1.21
N ARG A 86 5.61 1.99 0.58
CA ARG A 86 5.99 3.37 0.28
C ARG A 86 5.25 3.82 -0.97
N ILE A 87 4.54 4.93 -0.84
CA ILE A 87 3.73 5.51 -1.90
C ILE A 87 4.25 6.92 -2.17
N SER A 88 4.60 7.19 -3.42
CA SER A 88 5.10 8.50 -3.85
C SER A 88 4.47 8.87 -5.19
N LEU A 89 4.50 10.16 -5.54
CA LEU A 89 4.12 10.55 -6.90
C LEU A 89 5.17 9.99 -7.88
N THR A 90 4.73 9.26 -8.90
CA THR A 90 5.60 8.79 -9.96
C THR A 90 6.06 10.02 -10.73
N ARG A 91 7.31 10.44 -10.55
CA ARG A 91 7.96 11.13 -11.67
C ARG A 91 8.20 10.04 -12.71
N GLN A 92 7.63 10.20 -13.90
CA GLN A 92 7.88 9.31 -15.04
C GLN A 92 9.39 9.28 -15.35
N ASP A 93 10.15 8.34 -14.78
CA ASP A 93 11.56 8.12 -15.18
C ASP A 93 12.11 6.73 -14.81
N ASP A 94 11.33 5.84 -14.20
CA ASP A 94 11.79 4.49 -13.83
C ASP A 94 10.88 3.43 -14.46
N ALA A 95 11.12 3.20 -15.76
CA ALA A 95 10.65 2.01 -16.47
C ALA A 95 11.87 1.40 -17.18
N PRO A 96 12.34 0.20 -16.80
CA PRO A 96 13.24 -0.59 -17.64
C PRO A 96 12.51 -1.20 -18.84
#